data_AF-A0A2L2Y5K0-F1
#
_entry.id   AF-A0A2L2Y5K0-F1
#
_cell.length_a   1.000
_cell.length_b   1.000
_cell.length_c   1.000
_cell.angle_alpha   90.00
_cell.angle_beta   90.00
_cell.angle_gamma   90.00
#
_symmetry.space_group_name_H-M   'P 1'
#
loop_
_entity.id
_entity.type
_entity.pdbx_description
1 polymer ?
#
loop_
_entity_poly.entity_id
_entity_poly.type
_entity_poly.pdbx_seq_one_letter_code
_entity_poly.pdbx_strand_id
1 'polypeptide(L)' 'KEAMKNPGVFDGDMLEIERMLEEDRNGRRLKSYRWPNAVIPYYIHTDINDEKRRNIFAAFAYYHENTCIKFV' A
#
# COMPACT_ATOMS: atom_id res chain seq x y z
N LYS A 1 -3.39 15.16 16.57
CA LYS A 1 -2.31 14.33 17.18
C LYS A 1 -2.73 12.87 17.38
N GLU A 2 -3.98 12.58 17.75
CA GLU A 2 -4.49 11.20 17.89
C GLU A 2 -4.55 10.41 16.56
N ALA A 3 -4.79 11.06 15.42
CA ALA A 3 -4.86 10.41 14.10
C ALA A 3 -3.57 9.71 13.63
N MET A 4 -2.43 9.97 14.28
CA MET A 4 -1.14 9.32 13.99
C MET A 4 -0.83 8.17 14.97
N LYS A 5 -1.77 7.82 15.85
CA LYS A 5 -1.61 6.71 16.79
C LYS A 5 -2.45 5.54 16.33
N ASN A 6 -1.80 4.55 15.74
CA ASN A 6 -2.39 3.25 15.44
C ASN A 6 -1.67 2.20 16.30
N PRO A 7 -2.18 1.87 17.50
CA PRO A 7 -1.52 0.91 18.38
C PRO A 7 -1.41 -0.46 17.70
N GLY A 8 -0.26 -1.12 17.85
CA GLY A 8 -0.06 -2.47 17.32
C GLY A 8 0.42 -2.53 15.87
N VAL A 9 0.78 -1.40 15.26
CA VAL A 9 1.43 -1.36 13.95
C VAL A 9 2.74 -0.57 14.03
N PHE A 10 3.68 -0.88 13.15
CA PHE A 10 4.99 -0.23 13.10
C PHE A 10 4.92 1.14 12.42
N ASP A 11 5.68 2.09 12.94
CA ASP A 11 5.67 3.53 12.57
C ASP A 11 4.27 4.19 12.50
N GLY A 12 3.24 3.52 13.03
CA GLY A 12 1.86 4.01 13.06
C GLY A 12 1.01 3.68 11.83
N ASP A 13 1.58 3.09 10.77
CA ASP A 13 0.83 2.76 9.55
C ASP A 13 1.28 1.47 8.81
N MET A 14 2.23 0.70 9.35
CA MET A 14 2.72 -0.55 8.75
C MET A 14 2.40 -1.80 9.57
N LEU A 15 1.63 -2.73 8.98
CA LEU A 15 1.30 -4.03 9.56
C LEU A 15 2.37 -5.11 9.25
N GLU A 16 2.35 -6.20 10.01
CA GLU A 16 3.10 -7.46 9.76
C GLU A 16 4.64 -7.33 9.64
N ILE A 17 5.23 -6.42 10.40
CA ILE A 17 6.69 -6.26 10.48
C ILE A 17 7.39 -7.27 11.40
N GLU A 18 6.64 -8.03 12.21
CA GLU A 18 7.20 -9.01 13.16
C GLU A 18 7.97 -10.12 12.44
N ARG A 19 7.62 -10.38 11.18
CA ARG A 19 8.27 -11.37 10.31
C ARG A 19 9.46 -10.80 9.54
N MET A 20 9.85 -9.55 9.81
CA MET A 20 10.94 -8.85 9.16
C MET A 20 12.14 -8.79 10.09
N LEU A 21 13.34 -9.00 9.53
CA LEU A 21 14.58 -8.65 10.22
C LEU A 21 14.55 -7.14 10.52
N GLU A 22 15.16 -6.72 11.63
CA GLU A 22 15.09 -5.32 12.07
C GLU A 22 15.62 -4.35 10.99
N GLU A 23 16.64 -4.78 10.24
CA GLU A 23 17.23 -4.05 9.12
C GLU A 23 16.30 -3.84 7.91
N ASP A 24 15.25 -4.66 7.77
CA ASP A 24 14.29 -4.58 6.66
C ASP A 24 13.06 -3.73 7.00
N ARG A 25 12.88 -3.30 8.27
CA ARG A 25 11.65 -2.64 8.75
C ARG A 25 11.30 -1.32 8.01
N ASN A 26 12.30 -0.67 7.40
CA ASN A 26 12.11 0.55 6.61
C ASN A 26 11.87 0.30 5.11
N GLY A 27 11.77 -0.96 4.67
CA GLY A 27 11.37 -1.33 3.31
C GLY A 27 11.95 -2.66 2.82
N ARG A 28 11.09 -3.50 2.23
CA ARG A 28 11.49 -4.79 1.62
C ARG A 28 12.12 -4.58 0.25
N ARG A 29 13.46 -4.59 0.19
CA ARG A 29 14.23 -4.31 -1.04
C ARG A 29 14.34 -5.51 -2.00
N LEU A 30 14.29 -6.72 -1.45
CA LEU A 30 14.45 -7.96 -2.23
C LEU A 30 13.35 -8.08 -3.28
N LYS A 31 13.73 -8.50 -4.50
CA LYS A 31 12.80 -8.64 -5.64
C LYS A 31 11.68 -9.64 -5.38
N SER A 32 11.91 -10.62 -4.51
CA SER A 32 10.93 -11.64 -4.12
C SER A 32 9.68 -11.07 -3.45
N TYR A 33 9.74 -9.86 -2.89
CA TYR A 33 8.59 -9.20 -2.24
C TYR A 33 7.80 -8.28 -3.19
N ARG A 34 8.18 -8.18 -4.46
CA ARG A 34 7.52 -7.30 -5.42
C ARG A 34 6.35 -8.03 -6.08
N TRP A 35 5.29 -7.30 -6.37
CA TRP A 35 4.21 -7.78 -7.23
C TRP A 35 4.75 -8.20 -8.60
N PRO A 36 4.48 -9.44 -9.08
CA PRO A 36 4.95 -9.90 -10.37
C PRO A 36 4.48 -9.00 -11.51
N ASN A 37 5.36 -8.76 -12.49
CA ASN A 37 5.06 -7.97 -13.69
C ASN A 37 4.58 -6.53 -13.41
N ALA A 38 4.82 -6.00 -12.20
CA ALA A 38 4.27 -4.73 -11.74
C ALA A 38 2.73 -4.66 -11.79
N VAL A 39 2.05 -5.81 -11.66
CA VAL A 39 0.59 -5.93 -11.69
C VAL A 39 0.08 -6.18 -10.27
N ILE A 40 -0.77 -5.28 -9.78
CA ILE A 40 -1.33 -5.31 -8.42
C ILE A 40 -2.82 -5.61 -8.55
N PRO A 41 -3.26 -6.85 -8.22
CA PRO A 41 -4.67 -7.17 -8.13
C PRO A 41 -5.30 -6.43 -6.95
N TYR A 42 -6.50 -5.87 -7.12
CA TYR A 42 -7.17 -5.14 -6.05
C TYR A 42 -8.66 -5.45 -5.93
N TYR A 43 -9.20 -5.20 -4.74
CA TYR A 43 -10.64 -5.20 -4.47
C TYR A 43 -10.96 -4.01 -3.57
N ILE A 44 -11.94 -3.18 -3.96
CA ILE A 44 -12.41 -2.06 -3.14
C ILE A 44 -13.68 -2.52 -2.42
N HIS A 45 -13.59 -2.66 -1.10
CA HIS A 45 -14.71 -3.05 -0.24
C HIS A 45 -15.88 -2.06 -0.32
N THR A 46 -17.10 -2.54 -0.10
CA THR A 46 -18.35 -1.77 -0.22
C THR A 46 -18.47 -0.62 0.78
N ASP A 47 -17.72 -0.67 1.89
CA ASP A 47 -17.75 0.38 2.92
C ASP A 47 -16.97 1.65 2.51
N ILE A 48 -16.27 1.60 1.37
CA ILE A 48 -15.58 2.74 0.80
C ILE A 48 -16.55 3.52 -0.07
N ASN A 49 -16.97 4.70 0.42
CA ASN A 49 -17.89 5.58 -0.29
C ASN A 49 -17.31 6.12 -1.61
N ASP A 50 -18.18 6.70 -2.43
CA ASP A 50 -17.83 7.17 -3.78
C ASP A 50 -16.74 8.25 -3.78
N GLU A 51 -16.71 9.12 -2.77
CA GLU A 51 -15.68 10.15 -2.66
C GLU A 51 -14.29 9.54 -2.45
N LYS A 52 -14.15 8.64 -1.48
CA LYS A 52 -12.90 7.92 -1.23
C LYS A 52 -12.51 7.07 -2.44
N ARG A 53 -13.48 6.45 -3.10
CA ARG A 53 -13.26 5.63 -4.30
C ARG A 53 -12.72 6.47 -5.45
N ARG A 54 -13.23 7.69 -5.67
CA ARG A 54 -12.67 8.64 -6.66
C ARG A 54 -11.22 8.98 -6.35
N ASN A 55 -10.88 9.22 -5.08
CA ASN A 55 -9.51 9.54 -4.68
C ASN A 55 -8.55 8.35 -4.90
N ILE A 56 -9.00 7.12 -4.63
CA ILE A 56 -8.22 5.90 -4.93
C ILE A 56 -7.93 5.81 -6.44
N PHE A 57 -8.95 6.01 -7.28
CA PHE A 57 -8.76 5.94 -8.74
C PHE A 57 -7.91 7.08 -9.30
N ALA A 58 -7.98 8.28 -8.73
CA ALA A 58 -7.06 9.36 -9.08
C ALA A 58 -5.61 8.99 -8.77
N ALA A 59 -5.35 8.34 -7.62
CA ALA A 59 -4.02 7.83 -7.30
C ALA A 59 -3.57 6.73 -8.27
N PHE A 60 -4.46 5.80 -8.66
CA PHE A 60 -4.14 4.78 -9.66
C PHE A 60 -3.75 5.39 -11.01
N ALA A 61 -4.49 6.42 -11.47
CA ALA A 61 -4.18 7.14 -12.69
C ALA A 61 -2.80 7.80 -12.62
N TYR A 62 -2.48 8.47 -11.49
CA TYR A 62 -1.15 9.05 -11.28
C TYR A 62 -0.03 8.01 -11.40
N TYR A 63 -0.20 6.82 -10.82
CA TYR A 63 0.78 5.73 -10.99
C TYR A 63 0.87 5.24 -12.43
N HIS A 64 -0.24 5.16 -13.16
CA HIS A 64 -0.24 4.72 -14.57
C HIS A 64 0.45 5.72 -15.50
N GLU A 65 0.37 7.01 -15.19
CA GLU A 65 1.02 8.09 -15.94
C GLU A 65 2.53 8.16 -15.69
N ASN A 66 2.97 7.83 -14.47
CA ASN A 66 4.35 8.08 -14.02
C ASN A 66 5.20 6.80 -13.86
N THR A 67 4.59 5.61 -13.94
CA THR A 67 5.28 4.34 -13.70
C THR A 67 4.75 3.22 -14.60
N CYS A 68 5.40 2.06 -14.57
CA CYS A 68 4.91 0.85 -15.24
C CYS A 68 3.87 0.05 -14.41
N ILE A 69 3.56 0.48 -13.18
CA ILE A 69 2.62 -0.23 -12.30
C ILE A 69 1.22 -0.25 -12.90
N LYS A 70 0.55 -1.39 -12.81
CA LYS A 70 -0.85 -1.58 -13.23
C LYS A 70 -1.67 -2.09 -12.05
N PHE A 71 -2.87 -1.52 -11.91
CA PHE A 71 -3.88 -1.98 -10.96
C PHE A 71 -4.96 -2.66 -11.78
N VAL A 72 -5.24 -3.94 -11.50
CA VAL A 72 -6.17 -4.78 -12.28
C VAL A 72 -7.19 -5.48 -11.39
#